data_AF-A0A1A8UX20-F1
#
_entry.id   AF-A0A1A8UX20-F1
#
_cell.length_a   1.000
_cell.length_b   1.000
_cell.length_c   1.000
_cell.angle_alpha   90.00
_cell.angle_beta   90.00
_cell.angle_gamma   90.00
#
_symmetry.space_group_name_H-M   'P 1'
#
loop_
_entity.id
_entity.type
_entity.pdbx_description
1 polymer ?
#
loop_
_entity_poly.entity_id
_entity_poly.type
_entity_poly.pdbx_seq_one_letter_code
_entity_poly.pdbx_strand_id
1 'polypeptide(L)'
;NSQEERFYGKTVFIGAVPCIQVCRGMISARVDVVFMFHFPFSELEEQTRRVLELEKERTTAQEEAERLDMDHKAAVEAKAALLHDSETQSQESLATELEELTSKISQLEDAKKKKDDEAKRWQKRAIVVEADLERTKEELKTKLIGVQIQNSVHPQMLEHDETDESSAEASAELTAPCMVQDRSEEERVTETQKNQRLQKNLKFLSTELARAVDESKKTPNDLIHAENVRAGRDKYKTL
;
A
#
# COMPACT_ATOMS: atom_id res chain seq x y z
N ASN A 1 28.98 8.40 45.17
CA ASN A 1 29.94 8.52 44.06
C ASN A 1 29.79 9.89 43.45
N SER A 2 30.65 10.88 43.61
CA SER A 2 31.99 11.03 44.21
C SER A 2 32.12 12.55 44.50
N GLN A 3 32.51 12.96 45.72
CA GLN A 3 33.86 13.42 46.10
C GLN A 3 34.49 14.42 45.11
N GLU A 4 34.63 15.69 45.48
CA GLU A 4 35.78 16.31 46.21
C GLU A 4 36.83 16.78 45.18
N GLU A 5 37.19 18.07 45.15
CA GLU A 5 38.53 18.49 45.60
C GLU A 5 38.64 20.00 45.89
N ARG A 6 39.27 20.28 47.03
CA ARG A 6 39.78 21.59 47.49
C ARG A 6 41.19 21.78 46.95
N PHE A 7 41.53 22.99 46.52
CA PHE A 7 42.93 23.39 46.31
C PHE A 7 43.42 24.32 47.44
N TYR A 8 44.52 23.89 48.06
CA TYR A 8 45.33 24.59 49.06
C TYR A 8 46.38 25.48 48.37
N GLY A 9 46.72 26.62 48.98
CA GLY A 9 47.89 27.42 48.61
C GLY A 9 48.34 28.33 49.76
N LYS A 10 49.28 27.84 50.58
CA LYS A 10 50.02 28.61 51.59
C LYS A 10 51.27 29.22 50.97
N THR A 11 51.67 30.42 51.37
CA THR A 11 53.08 30.86 51.31
C THR A 11 53.40 31.85 52.42
N VAL A 12 54.64 31.79 52.90
CA VAL A 12 55.14 32.20 54.23
C VAL A 12 55.97 33.50 54.16
N PHE A 13 55.97 34.22 55.29
CA PHE A 13 56.84 35.30 55.77
C PHE A 13 58.28 35.39 55.24
N ILE A 14 58.75 36.63 55.00
CA ILE A 14 60.13 37.09 55.27
C ILE A 14 60.07 38.56 55.75
N GLY A 15 60.72 38.87 56.87
CA GLY A 15 60.87 40.23 57.41
C GLY A 15 62.23 40.87 57.10
N ALA A 16 62.32 42.20 57.28
CA ALA A 16 63.53 42.92 57.68
C ALA A 16 63.20 44.41 57.92
N VAL A 17 63.65 44.95 59.07
CA VAL A 17 63.80 46.38 59.36
C VAL A 17 65.28 46.71 59.18
N PRO A 18 65.64 47.91 58.71
CA PRO A 18 66.53 48.73 59.55
C PRO A 18 66.24 50.24 59.54
N CYS A 19 66.67 50.83 60.65
CA CYS A 19 66.73 52.23 61.05
C CYS A 19 67.13 53.24 59.96
N ILE A 20 66.50 54.43 59.98
CA ILE A 20 67.14 55.70 59.56
C ILE A 20 66.86 56.80 60.59
N GLN A 21 67.96 57.46 60.93
CA GLN A 21 68.19 58.52 61.91
C GLN A 21 67.36 59.80 61.67
N VAL A 22 66.98 60.46 62.75
CA VAL A 22 66.46 61.83 62.81
C VAL A 22 67.58 62.84 62.48
N CYS A 23 67.33 63.84 61.62
CA CYS A 23 67.76 65.25 61.80
C CYS A 23 67.15 66.22 60.77
N ARG A 24 66.38 67.19 61.30
CA ARG A 24 66.19 68.61 60.92
C ARG A 24 66.45 69.07 59.47
N GLY A 25 65.42 69.67 58.88
CA GLY A 25 65.56 70.57 57.73
C GLY A 25 64.24 71.27 57.39
N MET A 26 64.05 72.48 57.91
CA MET A 26 62.88 73.33 57.70
C MET A 26 63.01 74.00 56.33
N ILE A 27 62.30 73.52 55.31
CA ILE A 27 62.18 74.20 54.01
C ILE A 27 60.72 74.13 53.53
N SER A 28 60.05 75.28 53.67
CA SER A 28 58.95 75.81 52.86
C SER A 28 58.15 74.80 52.00
N ALA A 29 57.21 74.07 52.61
CA ALA A 29 56.16 73.35 51.90
C ALA A 29 54.99 74.31 51.62
N ARG A 30 55.09 75.09 50.55
CA ARG A 30 53.97 75.90 50.04
C ARG A 30 53.88 75.89 48.52
N VAL A 31 54.12 74.72 47.95
CA VAL A 31 53.66 74.24 46.64
C VAL A 31 53.46 72.74 46.87
N ASP A 32 52.34 72.15 46.40
CA ASP A 32 52.00 70.70 46.37
C ASP A 32 50.66 70.29 47.00
N VAL A 33 49.89 71.20 47.59
CA VAL A 33 48.49 70.87 47.96
C VAL A 33 47.58 70.76 46.72
N VAL A 34 47.95 71.39 45.60
CA VAL A 34 47.18 71.30 44.35
C VAL A 34 47.50 70.01 43.57
N PHE A 35 48.73 69.49 43.65
CA PHE A 35 49.14 68.27 42.93
C PHE A 35 48.67 66.98 43.62
N MET A 36 48.64 66.98 44.96
CA MET A 36 48.27 65.80 45.76
C MET A 36 46.75 65.58 45.89
N PHE A 37 45.92 66.60 45.64
CA PHE A 37 44.45 66.48 45.57
C PHE A 37 43.91 66.23 44.15
N HIS A 38 44.68 66.57 43.11
CA HIS A 38 44.30 66.32 41.72
C HIS A 38 44.47 64.85 41.30
N PHE A 39 45.49 64.17 41.84
CA PHE A 39 45.76 62.76 41.56
C PHE A 39 44.68 61.77 42.07
N PRO A 40 44.18 61.83 43.33
CA PRO A 40 43.12 60.92 43.81
C PRO A 40 41.73 61.21 43.21
N PHE A 41 41.47 62.44 42.76
CA PHE A 41 40.21 62.79 42.10
C PHE A 41 40.13 62.23 40.67
N SER A 42 41.24 62.31 39.91
CA SER A 42 41.32 61.73 38.56
C SER A 42 41.21 60.20 38.55
N GLU A 43 41.81 59.51 39.52
CA GLU A 43 41.69 58.05 39.68
C GLU A 43 40.25 57.63 40.02
N LEU A 44 39.56 58.40 40.87
CA LEU A 44 38.17 58.14 41.26
C LEU A 44 37.19 58.36 40.10
N GLU A 45 37.38 59.41 39.29
CA GLU A 45 36.62 59.62 38.06
C GLU A 45 36.83 58.47 37.07
N GLU A 46 38.06 57.97 36.96
CA GLU A 46 38.38 56.86 36.07
C GLU A 46 37.77 55.52 36.55
N GLN A 47 37.79 55.25 37.86
CA GLN A 47 37.09 54.10 38.46
C GLN A 47 35.57 54.21 38.22
N THR A 48 34.99 55.40 38.37
CA THR A 48 33.55 55.63 38.13
C THR A 48 33.19 55.38 36.65
N ARG A 49 34.03 55.82 35.71
CA ARG A 49 33.86 55.56 34.27
C ARG A 49 33.92 54.07 33.95
N ARG A 50 34.91 53.35 34.50
CA ARG A 50 35.05 51.89 34.32
C ARG A 50 33.84 51.12 34.86
N VAL A 51 33.30 51.52 36.01
CA VAL A 51 32.07 50.90 36.55
C VAL A 51 30.87 51.13 35.62
N LEU A 52 30.69 52.34 35.10
CA LEU A 52 29.59 52.67 34.19
C LEU A 52 29.69 51.94 32.83
N GLU A 53 30.91 51.76 32.31
CA GLU A 53 31.17 50.95 31.12
C GLU A 53 30.82 49.47 31.35
N LEU A 54 31.26 48.90 32.46
CA LEU A 54 30.93 47.52 32.84
C LEU A 54 29.42 47.32 33.08
N GLU A 55 28.72 48.31 33.66
CA GLU A 55 27.26 48.27 33.80
C GLU A 55 26.56 48.27 32.43
N LYS A 56 27.02 49.08 31.49
CA LYS A 56 26.47 49.11 30.12
C LYS A 56 26.75 47.81 29.36
N GLU A 57 27.92 47.22 29.52
CA GLU A 57 28.23 45.90 28.95
C GLU A 57 27.34 44.82 29.58
N ARG A 58 27.14 44.86 30.91
CA ARG A 58 26.25 43.93 31.61
C ARG A 58 24.80 44.06 31.17
N THR A 59 24.29 45.28 30.91
CA THR A 59 22.92 45.46 30.39
C THR A 59 22.80 44.94 28.96
N THR A 60 23.79 45.21 28.11
CA THR A 60 23.79 44.74 26.71
C THR A 60 23.84 43.21 26.66
N ALA A 61 24.71 42.59 27.47
CA ALA A 61 24.80 41.13 27.59
C ALA A 61 23.51 40.53 28.15
N GLN A 62 22.84 41.20 29.09
CA GLN A 62 21.55 40.76 29.63
C GLN A 62 20.44 40.80 28.57
N GLU A 63 20.34 41.89 27.82
CA GLU A 63 19.34 42.03 26.74
C GLU A 63 19.59 41.01 25.62
N GLU A 64 20.85 40.74 25.29
CA GLU A 64 21.21 39.71 24.31
C GLU A 64 20.88 38.30 24.83
N ALA A 65 21.12 38.01 26.10
CA ALA A 65 20.74 36.75 26.73
C ALA A 65 19.22 36.54 26.76
N GLU A 66 18.44 37.59 27.06
CA GLU A 66 16.97 37.53 27.03
C GLU A 66 16.43 37.31 25.62
N ARG A 67 17.02 37.97 24.62
CA ARG A 67 16.69 37.75 23.20
C ARG A 67 16.95 36.30 22.79
N LEU A 68 18.13 35.77 23.13
CA LEU A 68 18.48 34.38 22.84
C LEU A 68 17.57 33.38 23.57
N ASP A 69 17.14 33.68 24.81
CA ASP A 69 16.17 32.84 25.53
C ASP A 69 14.79 32.86 24.87
N MET A 70 14.33 34.02 24.37
CA MET A 70 13.10 34.12 23.58
C MET A 70 13.20 33.33 22.28
N ASP A 71 14.30 33.48 21.53
CA ASP A 71 14.53 32.75 20.28
C ASP A 71 14.61 31.23 20.53
N HIS A 72 15.28 30.81 21.61
CA HIS A 72 15.34 29.40 22.01
C HIS A 72 13.94 28.85 22.36
N LYS A 73 13.14 29.59 23.14
CA LYS A 73 11.75 29.20 23.45
C LYS A 73 10.91 29.09 22.18
N ALA A 74 11.00 30.05 21.27
CA ALA A 74 10.29 30.02 19.99
C ALA A 74 10.73 28.82 19.12
N ALA A 75 12.03 28.50 19.08
CA ALA A 75 12.55 27.34 18.35
C ALA A 75 12.08 26.01 18.96
N VAL A 76 12.03 25.92 20.30
CA VAL A 76 11.50 24.74 21.00
C VAL A 76 10.02 24.56 20.73
N GLU A 77 9.23 25.64 20.76
CA GLU A 77 7.81 25.60 20.46
C GLU A 77 7.53 25.21 19.00
N ALA A 78 8.28 25.80 18.05
CA ALA A 78 8.18 25.43 16.64
C ALA A 78 8.54 23.96 16.42
N LYS A 79 9.57 23.45 17.09
CA LYS A 79 9.93 22.02 17.04
C LYS A 79 8.83 21.14 17.63
N ALA A 80 8.22 21.54 18.75
CA ALA A 80 7.14 20.80 19.37
C ALA A 80 5.90 20.74 18.46
N ALA A 81 5.55 21.86 17.82
CA ALA A 81 4.47 21.92 16.84
C ALA A 81 4.71 20.99 15.65
N LEU A 82 5.90 21.02 15.05
CA LEU A 82 6.24 20.13 13.93
C LEU A 82 6.18 18.64 14.30
N LEU A 83 6.61 18.28 15.51
CA LEU A 83 6.52 16.89 15.98
C LEU A 83 5.07 16.45 16.18
N HIS A 84 4.25 17.30 16.80
CA HIS A 84 2.82 17.04 17.00
C HIS A 84 2.08 16.92 15.66
N ASP A 85 2.34 17.83 14.71
CA ASP A 85 1.73 17.78 13.38
C ASP A 85 2.14 16.52 12.61
N SER A 86 3.41 16.11 12.69
CA SER A 86 3.86 14.86 12.07
C SER A 86 3.22 13.63 12.70
N GLU A 87 3.07 13.58 14.03
CA GLU A 87 2.45 12.46 14.74
C GLU A 87 0.95 12.36 14.40
N THR A 88 0.24 13.48 14.46
CA THR A 88 -1.19 13.54 14.14
C THR A 88 -1.47 13.19 12.68
N GLN A 89 -0.68 13.71 11.73
CA GLN A 89 -0.79 13.32 10.32
C GLN A 89 -0.53 11.82 10.11
N SER A 90 0.47 11.26 10.78
CA SER A 90 0.73 9.82 10.71
C SER A 90 -0.44 9.01 11.28
N GLN A 91 -0.97 9.39 12.44
CA GLN A 91 -2.11 8.71 13.05
C GLN A 91 -3.37 8.81 12.19
N GLU A 92 -3.65 9.98 11.63
CA GLU A 92 -4.79 10.21 10.73
C GLU A 92 -4.68 9.39 9.45
N SER A 93 -3.50 9.35 8.83
CA SER A 93 -3.27 8.53 7.64
C SER A 93 -3.53 7.04 7.90
N LEU A 94 -3.02 6.52 9.02
CA LEU A 94 -3.27 5.13 9.44
C LEU A 94 -4.75 4.87 9.74
N ALA A 95 -5.44 5.82 10.39
CA ALA A 95 -6.87 5.70 10.66
C ALA A 95 -7.71 5.63 9.38
N THR A 96 -7.39 6.45 8.37
CA THR A 96 -8.07 6.42 7.08
C THR A 96 -7.83 5.12 6.30
N GLU A 97 -6.60 4.59 6.32
CA GLU A 97 -6.28 3.31 5.67
C GLU A 97 -7.02 2.13 6.35
N LEU A 98 -7.11 2.14 7.69
CA LEU A 98 -7.88 1.15 8.43
C LEU A 98 -9.37 1.21 8.09
N GLU A 99 -9.95 2.41 7.95
CA GLU A 99 -11.34 2.57 7.54
C GLU A 99 -11.58 2.05 6.11
N GLU A 100 -10.68 2.37 5.17
CA GLU A 100 -10.76 1.89 3.79
C GLU A 100 -10.70 0.35 3.72
N LEU A 101 -9.74 -0.26 4.43
CA LEU A 101 -9.61 -1.73 4.49
C LEU A 101 -10.84 -2.37 5.15
N THR A 102 -11.38 -1.77 6.20
CA THR A 102 -12.59 -2.26 6.87
C THR A 102 -13.80 -2.20 5.93
N SER A 103 -13.98 -1.09 5.21
CA SER A 103 -15.00 -0.94 4.16
C SER A 103 -14.83 -2.00 3.07
N LYS A 104 -13.58 -2.26 2.64
CA LYS A 104 -13.29 -3.27 1.62
C LYS A 104 -13.64 -4.69 2.06
N ILE A 105 -13.32 -5.03 3.31
CA ILE A 105 -13.67 -6.33 3.91
C ILE A 105 -15.19 -6.51 3.89
N SER A 106 -15.94 -5.52 4.38
CA SER A 106 -17.41 -5.55 4.40
C SER A 106 -18.00 -5.76 2.99
N GLN A 107 -17.50 -5.05 1.98
CA GLN A 107 -17.95 -5.23 0.60
C GLN A 107 -17.70 -6.66 0.07
N LEU A 108 -16.55 -7.25 0.40
CA LEU A 108 -16.19 -8.61 -0.02
C LEU A 108 -17.05 -9.66 0.69
N GLU A 109 -17.35 -9.47 1.97
CA GLU A 109 -18.24 -10.33 2.73
C GLU A 109 -19.66 -10.32 2.18
N ASP A 110 -20.19 -9.14 1.85
CA ASP A 110 -21.52 -9.00 1.23
C ASP A 110 -21.58 -9.63 -0.17
N ALA A 111 -20.54 -9.45 -0.98
CA ALA A 111 -20.44 -10.07 -2.30
C ALA A 111 -20.39 -11.60 -2.19
N LYS A 112 -19.62 -12.12 -1.23
CA LYS A 112 -19.55 -13.56 -0.93
C LYS A 112 -20.91 -14.09 -0.50
N LYS A 113 -21.58 -13.42 0.45
CA LYS A 113 -22.91 -13.81 0.93
C LYS A 113 -23.94 -13.87 -0.20
N LYS A 114 -23.96 -12.86 -1.09
CA LYS A 114 -24.85 -12.86 -2.27
C LYS A 114 -24.59 -14.05 -3.18
N LYS A 115 -23.32 -14.41 -3.39
CA LYS A 115 -22.95 -15.57 -4.21
C LYS A 115 -23.33 -16.89 -3.55
N ASP A 116 -23.16 -17.02 -2.25
CA ASP A 116 -23.58 -18.20 -1.49
C ASP A 116 -25.11 -18.37 -1.54
N ASP A 117 -25.88 -17.29 -1.44
CA ASP A 117 -27.34 -17.32 -1.55
C ASP A 117 -27.80 -17.67 -2.97
N GLU A 118 -27.13 -17.17 -4.00
CA GLU A 118 -27.35 -17.56 -5.39
C GLU A 118 -27.07 -19.06 -5.61
N ALA A 119 -25.96 -19.57 -5.08
CA ALA A 119 -25.62 -20.99 -5.14
C ALA A 119 -26.68 -21.86 -4.45
N LYS A 120 -27.16 -21.47 -3.26
CA LYS A 120 -28.27 -22.18 -2.57
C LYS A 120 -29.56 -22.18 -3.38
N ARG A 121 -29.87 -21.09 -4.09
CA ARG A 121 -31.05 -21.03 -4.98
C ARG A 121 -30.89 -22.00 -6.15
N TRP A 122 -29.72 -22.04 -6.78
CA TRP A 122 -29.43 -22.98 -7.85
C TRP A 122 -29.47 -24.43 -7.36
N GLN A 123 -28.92 -24.71 -6.19
CA GLN A 123 -28.99 -26.04 -5.57
C GLN A 123 -30.44 -26.47 -5.34
N LYS A 124 -31.30 -25.60 -4.79
CA LYS A 124 -32.74 -25.90 -4.63
C LYS A 124 -33.43 -26.18 -5.96
N ARG A 125 -33.13 -25.38 -6.99
CA ARG A 125 -33.69 -25.61 -8.34
C ARG A 125 -33.24 -26.95 -8.93
N ALA A 126 -31.98 -27.30 -8.76
CA ALA A 126 -31.45 -28.58 -9.23
C ALA A 126 -32.18 -29.76 -8.57
N ILE A 127 -32.40 -29.71 -7.25
CA ILE A 127 -33.17 -30.73 -6.51
C ILE A 127 -34.60 -30.87 -7.05
N VAL A 128 -35.27 -29.75 -7.34
CA VAL A 128 -36.63 -29.76 -7.89
C VAL A 128 -36.66 -30.41 -9.29
N VAL A 129 -35.73 -30.01 -10.17
CA VAL A 129 -35.63 -30.57 -11.53
C VAL A 129 -35.32 -32.07 -11.48
N GLU A 130 -34.43 -32.49 -10.58
CA GLU A 130 -34.11 -33.91 -10.38
C GLU A 130 -35.34 -34.71 -9.91
N ALA A 131 -36.12 -34.17 -8.96
CA ALA A 131 -37.35 -34.80 -8.49
C ALA A 131 -38.43 -34.87 -9.59
N ASP A 132 -38.57 -33.83 -10.41
CA ASP A 132 -39.52 -33.83 -11.54
C ASP A 132 -39.10 -34.84 -12.62
N LEU A 133 -37.79 -34.94 -12.90
CA LEU A 133 -37.25 -35.91 -13.85
C LEU A 133 -37.52 -37.34 -13.36
N GLU A 134 -37.32 -37.64 -12.07
CA GLU A 134 -37.63 -38.97 -11.53
C GLU A 134 -39.13 -39.29 -11.63
N ARG A 135 -40.01 -38.32 -11.33
CA ARG A 135 -41.45 -38.48 -11.53
C ARG A 135 -41.80 -38.84 -12.98
N THR A 136 -41.21 -38.15 -13.95
CA THR A 136 -41.46 -38.45 -15.37
C THR A 136 -40.94 -39.83 -15.79
N LYS A 137 -39.81 -40.28 -15.26
CA LYS A 137 -39.30 -41.64 -15.49
C LYS A 137 -40.27 -42.69 -14.94
N GLU A 138 -40.78 -42.51 -13.73
CA GLU A 138 -41.75 -43.42 -13.11
C GLU A 138 -43.07 -43.46 -13.90
N GLU A 139 -43.57 -42.32 -14.38
CA GLU A 139 -44.75 -42.24 -15.24
C GLU A 139 -44.55 -42.96 -16.57
N LEU A 140 -43.40 -42.75 -17.23
CA LEU A 140 -43.04 -43.43 -18.48
C LEU A 140 -42.90 -44.94 -18.29
N LYS A 141 -42.25 -45.38 -17.21
CA LYS A 141 -42.13 -46.80 -16.86
C LYS A 141 -43.49 -47.44 -16.65
N THR A 142 -44.40 -46.77 -15.94
CA THR A 142 -45.78 -47.23 -15.74
C THR A 142 -46.53 -47.37 -17.06
N LYS A 143 -46.43 -46.37 -17.96
CA LYS A 143 -47.04 -46.43 -19.30
C LYS A 143 -46.48 -47.55 -20.16
N LEU A 144 -45.16 -47.77 -20.14
CA LEU A 144 -44.50 -48.83 -20.89
C LEU A 144 -44.94 -50.22 -20.42
N ILE A 145 -45.03 -50.44 -19.10
CA ILE A 145 -45.54 -51.71 -18.54
C ILE A 145 -47.01 -51.92 -18.95
N GLY A 146 -47.83 -50.86 -18.97
CA GLY A 146 -49.21 -50.92 -19.47
C GLY A 146 -49.33 -51.32 -20.95
N VAL A 147 -48.41 -50.87 -21.80
CA VAL A 147 -48.34 -51.23 -23.24
C VAL A 147 -47.80 -52.65 -23.44
N GLN A 148 -46.80 -53.07 -22.67
CA GLN A 148 -46.19 -54.40 -22.77
C GLN A 148 -47.20 -55.52 -22.45
N ILE A 149 -48.15 -55.28 -21.54
CA ILE A 149 -49.19 -56.27 -21.18
C ILE A 149 -50.23 -56.44 -22.33
N GLN A 150 -50.37 -55.48 -23.25
CA GLN A 150 -51.32 -55.58 -24.37
C GLN A 150 -50.75 -56.28 -25.62
N ASN A 151 -49.42 -56.38 -25.79
CA ASN A 151 -48.80 -56.83 -27.05
C ASN A 151 -48.28 -58.29 -27.05
N SER A 152 -48.62 -59.12 -26.07
CA SER A 152 -48.17 -60.52 -26.01
C SER A 152 -49.03 -61.48 -26.84
N VAL A 153 -49.13 -61.27 -28.16
CA VAL A 153 -49.53 -62.32 -29.13
C VAL A 153 -48.73 -62.20 -30.44
N HIS A 154 -47.82 -63.17 -30.61
CA HIS A 154 -47.30 -63.77 -31.85
C HIS A 154 -45.84 -63.46 -32.30
N PRO A 155 -45.00 -64.52 -32.52
CA PRO A 155 -43.60 -64.45 -32.94
C PRO A 155 -43.37 -64.84 -34.41
N GLN A 156 -42.33 -64.30 -35.10
CA GLN A 156 -41.53 -65.10 -36.05
C GLN A 156 -40.25 -64.41 -36.57
N MET A 157 -39.13 -65.12 -36.37
CA MET A 157 -37.93 -65.33 -37.19
C MET A 157 -37.52 -64.35 -38.30
N LEU A 158 -36.23 -64.00 -38.30
CA LEU A 158 -35.43 -64.03 -39.53
C LEU A 158 -33.96 -64.38 -39.20
N GLU A 159 -33.60 -65.63 -39.51
CA GLU A 159 -32.22 -66.12 -39.63
C GLU A 159 -31.49 -65.28 -40.68
N HIS A 160 -30.28 -64.79 -40.38
CA HIS A 160 -29.42 -64.15 -41.36
C HIS A 160 -28.21 -65.05 -41.58
N ASP A 161 -28.21 -65.69 -42.74
CA ASP A 161 -27.19 -66.60 -43.25
C ASP A 161 -26.01 -65.80 -43.82
N GLU A 162 -24.81 -66.31 -43.57
CA GLU A 162 -23.52 -65.76 -43.97
C GLU A 162 -23.33 -65.94 -45.48
N THR A 163 -22.89 -64.90 -46.21
CA THR A 163 -22.35 -65.09 -47.57
C THR A 163 -21.15 -64.18 -47.83
N ASP A 164 -20.11 -64.88 -48.26
CA ASP A 164 -18.69 -64.58 -48.45
C ASP A 164 -18.39 -63.62 -49.62
N GLU A 165 -17.55 -62.61 -49.33
CA GLU A 165 -16.46 -62.00 -50.13
C GLU A 165 -16.67 -61.60 -51.62
N SER A 166 -16.58 -60.29 -51.92
CA SER A 166 -15.62 -59.70 -52.89
C SER A 166 -16.05 -58.30 -53.38
N SER A 167 -15.55 -57.25 -52.73
CA SER A 167 -15.13 -56.01 -53.39
C SER A 167 -14.22 -55.23 -52.44
N ALA A 168 -12.99 -54.99 -52.88
CA ALA A 168 -11.96 -54.32 -52.11
C ALA A 168 -12.25 -52.81 -51.98
N GLU A 169 -13.13 -52.43 -51.07
CA GLU A 169 -13.15 -51.11 -50.40
C GLU A 169 -13.63 -51.34 -48.97
N ALA A 170 -12.78 -51.06 -47.98
CA ALA A 170 -13.14 -51.17 -46.57
C ALA A 170 -14.07 -50.01 -46.18
N SER A 171 -15.33 -50.07 -46.61
CA SER A 171 -16.38 -49.13 -46.26
C SER A 171 -17.30 -49.77 -45.22
N ALA A 172 -17.21 -49.29 -43.98
CA ALA A 172 -18.15 -49.67 -42.92
C ALA A 172 -19.36 -48.71 -42.95
N GLU A 173 -20.56 -49.28 -42.95
CA GLU A 173 -21.79 -48.51 -42.83
C GLU A 173 -21.90 -47.93 -41.40
N LEU A 174 -21.91 -46.60 -41.28
CA LEU A 174 -22.10 -45.92 -40.00
C LEU A 174 -23.58 -45.93 -39.65
N THR A 175 -24.07 -47.03 -39.06
CA THR A 175 -25.43 -47.12 -38.54
C THR A 175 -25.60 -46.12 -37.39
N ALA A 176 -26.52 -45.16 -37.52
CA ALA A 176 -26.83 -44.18 -36.48
C ALA A 176 -27.95 -44.73 -35.56
N PRO A 177 -27.65 -45.31 -34.39
CA PRO A 177 -28.69 -45.74 -33.47
C PRO A 177 -29.36 -44.52 -32.84
N CYS A 178 -30.54 -44.13 -33.35
CA CYS A 178 -31.51 -43.26 -32.68
C CYS A 178 -30.87 -42.10 -31.87
N MET A 179 -30.01 -41.32 -32.51
CA MET A 179 -29.59 -40.02 -31.98
C MET A 179 -30.02 -39.02 -33.03
N VAL A 180 -31.03 -38.22 -32.67
CA VAL A 180 -31.39 -36.98 -33.36
C VAL A 180 -30.10 -36.28 -33.77
N GLN A 181 -29.97 -35.82 -35.01
CA GLN A 181 -28.83 -35.05 -35.52
C GLN A 181 -28.36 -34.01 -34.48
N ASP A 182 -27.38 -34.38 -33.66
CA ASP A 182 -26.92 -33.55 -32.55
C ASP A 182 -25.92 -32.55 -33.10
N ARG A 183 -26.44 -31.39 -33.55
CA ARG A 183 -25.67 -30.22 -34.00
C ARG A 183 -25.43 -29.27 -32.83
N SER A 184 -25.20 -29.79 -31.62
CA SER A 184 -25.02 -28.98 -30.41
C SER A 184 -23.87 -27.98 -30.51
N GLU A 185 -22.94 -28.13 -31.46
CA GLU A 185 -21.91 -27.15 -31.76
C GLU A 185 -22.44 -25.77 -32.16
N GLU A 186 -23.63 -25.68 -32.75
CA GLU A 186 -24.25 -24.41 -33.17
C GLU A 186 -24.60 -23.50 -31.99
N GLU A 187 -24.88 -24.09 -30.83
CA GLU A 187 -25.21 -23.36 -29.60
C GLU A 187 -23.97 -23.07 -28.73
N ARG A 188 -22.80 -23.63 -29.06
CA ARG A 188 -21.58 -23.46 -28.26
C ARG A 188 -21.03 -22.05 -28.40
N VAL A 189 -20.64 -21.47 -27.27
CA VAL A 189 -19.95 -20.17 -27.21
C VAL A 189 -18.51 -20.34 -26.74
N THR A 190 -17.62 -19.44 -27.19
CA THR A 190 -16.22 -19.45 -26.75
C THR A 190 -16.09 -19.14 -25.26
N GLU A 191 -15.05 -19.68 -24.61
CA GLU A 191 -14.73 -19.37 -23.21
C GLU A 191 -14.56 -17.86 -23.01
N THR A 192 -13.90 -17.19 -23.96
CA THR A 192 -13.73 -15.74 -23.98
C THR A 192 -15.07 -14.98 -23.97
N GLN A 193 -16.13 -15.55 -24.56
CA GLN A 193 -17.45 -14.92 -24.59
C GLN A 193 -18.23 -15.12 -23.29
N LYS A 194 -18.18 -16.30 -22.68
CA LYS A 194 -18.91 -16.58 -21.41
C LYS A 194 -18.16 -16.12 -20.16
N ASN A 195 -16.83 -16.02 -20.21
CA ASN A 195 -15.99 -15.67 -19.06
C ASN A 195 -15.49 -14.23 -19.13
N GLN A 196 -16.16 -13.34 -18.39
CA GLN A 196 -15.83 -11.91 -18.38
C GLN A 196 -14.40 -11.62 -17.89
N ARG A 197 -13.88 -12.40 -16.94
CA ARG A 197 -12.51 -12.22 -16.42
C ARG A 197 -11.48 -12.56 -17.50
N LEU A 198 -11.67 -13.69 -18.19
CA LEU A 198 -10.81 -14.08 -19.31
C LEU A 198 -10.85 -13.02 -20.41
N GLN A 199 -12.03 -12.51 -20.77
CA GLN A 199 -12.17 -11.45 -21.76
C GLN A 199 -11.40 -10.17 -21.38
N LYS A 200 -11.51 -9.74 -20.12
CA LYS A 200 -10.78 -8.57 -19.61
C LYS A 200 -9.28 -8.78 -19.65
N ASN A 201 -8.81 -9.96 -19.20
CA ASN A 201 -7.39 -10.29 -19.20
C ASN A 201 -6.81 -10.31 -20.62
N LEU A 202 -7.53 -10.89 -21.60
CA LEU A 202 -7.09 -10.89 -23.01
C LEU A 202 -7.05 -9.48 -23.60
N LYS A 203 -8.05 -8.62 -23.32
CA LYS A 203 -8.04 -7.21 -23.76
C LYS A 203 -6.88 -6.43 -23.15
N PHE A 204 -6.60 -6.66 -21.87
CA PHE A 204 -5.48 -6.03 -21.18
C PHE A 204 -4.14 -6.44 -21.80
N LEU A 205 -3.87 -7.75 -21.93
CA LEU A 205 -2.65 -8.27 -22.56
C LEU A 205 -2.51 -7.80 -24.00
N SER A 206 -3.61 -7.76 -24.77
CA SER A 206 -3.59 -7.24 -26.14
C SER A 206 -3.16 -5.77 -26.19
N THR A 207 -3.55 -4.96 -25.22
CA THR A 207 -3.15 -3.54 -25.13
C THR A 207 -1.70 -3.39 -24.70
N GLU A 208 -1.23 -4.20 -23.74
CA GLU A 208 0.17 -4.17 -23.31
C GLU A 208 1.13 -4.62 -24.40
N LEU A 209 0.82 -5.73 -25.07
CA LEU A 209 1.65 -6.28 -26.13
C LEU A 209 1.68 -5.36 -27.36
N ALA A 210 0.60 -4.65 -27.68
CA ALA A 210 0.56 -3.70 -28.80
C ALA A 210 1.65 -2.61 -28.73
N ARG A 211 2.17 -2.30 -27.54
CA ARG A 211 3.27 -1.33 -27.37
C ARG A 211 4.64 -1.88 -27.74
N ALA A 212 4.80 -3.21 -27.73
CA ALA A 212 6.06 -3.91 -27.95
C ALA A 212 6.10 -4.69 -29.28
N VAL A 213 4.97 -4.81 -29.98
CA VAL A 213 4.86 -5.56 -31.24
C VAL A 213 5.53 -4.79 -32.38
N ASP A 214 6.38 -5.51 -33.12
CA ASP A 214 6.98 -5.06 -34.37
C ASP A 214 6.04 -5.40 -35.55
N GLU A 215 5.41 -4.38 -36.12
CA GLU A 215 4.47 -4.48 -37.24
C GLU A 215 5.07 -5.13 -38.49
N SER A 216 6.41 -5.09 -38.67
CA SER A 216 7.09 -5.70 -39.81
C SER A 216 7.20 -7.23 -39.73
N LYS A 217 6.93 -7.82 -38.55
CA LYS A 217 7.11 -9.25 -38.27
C LYS A 217 5.80 -10.03 -38.16
N LYS A 218 4.69 -9.48 -38.66
CA LYS A 218 3.40 -10.17 -38.68
C LYS A 218 3.44 -11.40 -39.60
N THR A 219 3.06 -12.55 -39.08
CA THR A 219 2.94 -13.77 -39.87
C THR A 219 1.62 -13.79 -40.65
N PRO A 220 1.48 -14.61 -41.71
CA PRO A 220 0.21 -14.78 -42.41
C PRO A 220 -0.95 -15.18 -41.49
N ASN A 221 -0.68 -16.00 -40.47
CA ASN A 221 -1.70 -16.41 -39.49
C ASN A 221 -2.17 -15.25 -38.62
N ASP A 222 -1.29 -14.30 -38.27
CA ASP A 222 -1.65 -13.12 -37.49
C ASP A 222 -2.61 -12.22 -38.27
N LEU A 223 -2.39 -12.08 -39.58
CA LEU A 223 -3.28 -11.31 -40.46
C LEU A 223 -4.66 -11.97 -40.58
N ILE A 224 -4.70 -13.30 -40.76
CA ILE A 224 -5.96 -14.06 -40.80
C ILE A 224 -6.70 -13.96 -39.45
N HIS A 225 -5.99 -14.06 -38.33
CA HIS A 225 -6.58 -13.94 -37.01
C HIS A 225 -7.14 -12.53 -36.75
N ALA A 226 -6.38 -11.49 -37.09
CA ALA A 226 -6.83 -10.10 -36.97
C ALA A 226 -8.09 -9.85 -37.80
N GLU A 227 -8.14 -10.38 -39.02
CA GLU A 227 -9.32 -10.28 -39.89
C GLU A 227 -10.53 -11.05 -39.32
N ASN A 228 -10.31 -12.26 -38.79
CA ASN A 228 -11.36 -13.05 -38.15
C ASN A 228 -11.96 -12.30 -36.94
N VAL A 229 -11.09 -11.74 -36.08
CA VAL A 229 -11.52 -10.95 -34.92
C VAL A 229 -12.27 -9.68 -35.37
N ARG A 230 -11.76 -8.98 -36.39
CA ARG A 230 -12.40 -7.78 -36.97
C ARG A 230 -13.79 -8.08 -37.53
N ALA A 231 -13.96 -9.23 -38.18
CA ALA A 231 -15.23 -9.72 -38.71
C ALA A 231 -16.14 -10.35 -37.63
N GLY A 232 -15.70 -10.42 -36.37
CA GLY A 232 -16.46 -11.04 -35.28
C GLY A 232 -16.61 -12.56 -35.40
N ARG A 233 -15.78 -13.21 -36.21
CA ARG A 233 -15.74 -14.67 -36.36
C ARG A 233 -15.09 -15.31 -35.14
N ASP A 234 -15.62 -16.46 -34.75
CA ASP A 234 -15.01 -17.34 -33.75
C ASP A 234 -15.15 -18.81 -34.16
N LYS A 235 -14.52 -19.71 -33.40
CA LYS A 235 -14.45 -21.13 -33.74
C LYS A 235 -15.84 -21.76 -33.94
N TYR A 236 -16.82 -21.43 -33.10
CA TYR A 236 -18.13 -22.08 -33.15
C TYR A 236 -19.07 -21.39 -34.13
N LYS A 237 -18.97 -20.06 -34.29
CA LYS A 237 -19.72 -19.33 -35.34
C LYS A 237 -19.27 -19.63 -36.77
N THR A 238 -18.08 -20.19 -36.94
CA THR A 238 -17.51 -20.51 -38.26
C THR A 238 -17.74 -21.97 -38.66
N LEU A 239 -17.99 -22.86 -37.69
CA LEU A 239 -18.45 -24.22 -37.95
C LEU A 239 -19.83 -24.17 -38.60
#